data_AF-A0A8T7DCC0-F1
#
_entry.id   AF-A0A8T7DCC0-F1
#
_cell.length_a   1.000
_cell.length_b   1.000
_cell.length_c   1.000
_cell.angle_alpha   90.00
_cell.angle_beta   90.00
_cell.angle_gamma   90.00
#
_symmetry.space_group_name_H-M   'P 1'
#
loop_
_entity.id
_entity.type
_entity.pdbx_description
1 polymer ?
#
loop_
_entity_poly.entity_id
_entity_poly.type
_entity_poly.pdbx_seq_one_letter_code
_entity_poly.pdbx_strand_id
1 'polypeptide(L)' 'MSKPVLILQLRPEDSTSDNEFEAFLKYGQIDTSRVHRLRIEKTGIPEELKLDDYCAVIVGGSPFDI' A
#
# COMPACT_ATOMS: atom_id res chain seq x y z
N MET A 1 14.54 7.04 -13.87
CA MET A 1 13.19 7.23 -13.29
C MET A 1 13.24 6.83 -11.83
N SER A 2 12.51 7.50 -10.94
CA SER A 2 12.49 7.17 -9.52
C SER A 2 11.54 6.00 -9.26
N LYS A 3 11.97 5.02 -8.47
CA LYS A 3 11.16 3.85 -8.10
C LYS A 3 9.89 4.33 -7.35
N PRO A 4 8.73 3.66 -7.53
CA PRO A 4 7.50 3.98 -6.80
C PRO A 4 7.56 3.53 -5.34
N VAL A 5 6.60 4.00 -4.54
CA VAL A 5 6.31 3.50 -3.19
C VAL A 5 5.30 2.35 -3.29
N LEU A 6 5.59 1.24 -2.63
CA LEU A 6 4.65 0.13 -2.47
C LEU A 6 3.80 0.36 -1.22
N ILE A 7 2.48 0.31 -1.36
CA ILE A 7 1.54 0.35 -0.22
C ILE A 7 0.79 -0.98 -0.16
N LEU A 8 0.99 -1.73 0.93
CA LEU A 8 0.32 -2.99 1.21
C LEU A 8 -0.78 -2.73 2.25
N GLN A 9 -2.04 -2.95 1.91
CA GLN A 9 -3.16 -2.77 2.83
C GLN A 9 -3.78 -4.11 3.21
N LEU A 10 -4.27 -4.19 4.45
CA LEU A 10 -4.76 -5.42 5.06
C LEU A 10 -6.20 -5.29 5.59
N ARG A 11 -6.79 -4.09 5.57
CA ARG A 11 -8.15 -3.87 6.06
C ARG A 11 -9.17 -4.41 5.04
N PRO A 12 -10.12 -5.26 5.47
CA PRO A 12 -11.13 -5.82 4.57
C PRO A 12 -12.15 -4.76 4.12
N GLU A 13 -12.42 -3.74 4.94
CA GLU A 13 -13.39 -2.69 4.62
C GLU A 13 -12.84 -1.73 3.54
N ASP A 14 -13.56 -1.66 2.42
CA ASP A 14 -13.16 -0.82 1.27
C ASP A 14 -13.00 0.65 1.65
N SER A 15 -13.98 1.21 2.36
CA SER A 15 -13.95 2.62 2.79
C SER A 15 -12.79 2.90 3.75
N THR A 16 -12.47 2.00 4.68
CA THR A 16 -11.36 2.20 5.62
C THR A 16 -10.01 2.07 4.90
N SER A 17 -9.88 1.11 3.98
CA SER A 17 -8.70 0.96 3.13
C SER A 17 -8.48 2.19 2.24
N ASP A 18 -9.53 2.73 1.63
CA ASP A 18 -9.44 3.92 0.78
C ASP A 18 -9.08 5.17 1.59
N ASN A 19 -9.72 5.39 2.75
CA ASN A 19 -9.39 6.51 3.64
C ASN A 19 -7.93 6.44 4.12
N GLU A 20 -7.42 5.25 4.43
CA GLU A 20 -6.02 5.05 4.83
C GLU A 20 -5.06 5.35 3.68
N PHE A 21 -5.40 4.92 2.45
CA PHE A 21 -4.63 5.23 1.26
C PHE A 21 -4.56 6.75 1.00
N GLU A 22 -5.70 7.45 1.07
CA GLU A 22 -5.76 8.91 0.95
C GLU A 22 -4.92 9.62 2.03
N ALA A 23 -4.93 9.10 3.27
CA ALA A 23 -4.10 9.62 4.34
C ALA A 23 -2.60 9.45 4.03
N PHE A 24 -2.16 8.30 3.52
CA PHE A 24 -0.77 8.10 3.10
C PHE A 24 -0.34 9.09 2.02
N LEU A 25 -1.17 9.30 1.00
CA LEU A 25 -0.88 10.27 -0.06
C LEU A 25 -0.78 11.69 0.50
N LYS A 26 -1.76 12.10 1.31
CA LYS A 26 -1.86 13.45 1.86
C LYS A 26 -0.72 13.78 2.83
N TYR A 27 -0.48 12.93 3.81
CA TYR A 27 0.49 13.20 4.88
C TYR A 27 1.91 12.79 4.48
N GLY A 28 2.07 11.79 3.62
CA GLY A 28 3.36 11.40 3.04
C GLY A 28 3.79 12.26 1.85
N GLN A 29 2.92 13.17 1.39
CA GLN A 29 3.14 13.99 0.19
C GLN A 29 3.54 13.15 -1.04
N ILE A 30 2.89 11.99 -1.19
CA ILE A 30 3.21 11.01 -2.23
C ILE A 30 2.31 11.27 -3.43
N ASP A 31 2.92 11.44 -4.59
CA ASP A 31 2.21 11.55 -5.86
C ASP A 31 1.57 10.20 -6.22
N THR A 32 0.28 10.22 -6.59
CA THR A 32 -0.48 9.02 -6.95
C THR A 32 0.12 8.23 -8.11
N SER A 33 0.78 8.91 -9.06
CA SER A 33 1.48 8.27 -10.19
C SER A 33 2.73 7.51 -9.76
N ARG A 34 3.21 7.73 -8.54
CA ARG A 34 4.41 7.10 -7.96
C ARG A 34 4.07 6.08 -6.89
N VAL A 35 2.84 5.59 -6.86
CA VAL A 35 2.39 4.57 -5.91
C VAL A 35 1.94 3.33 -6.63
N HIS A 36 2.38 2.18 -6.11
CA HIS A 36 1.78 0.90 -6.39
C HIS A 36 1.03 0.44 -5.14
N ARG A 37 -0.30 0.38 -5.22
CA ARG A 37 -1.17 -0.05 -4.13
C ARG A 37 -1.57 -1.51 -4.32
N LEU A 38 -1.39 -2.34 -3.29
CA LEU A 38 -1.85 -3.71 -3.24
C LEU A 38 -2.76 -3.93 -2.03
N ARG A 39 -3.94 -4.51 -2.27
CA ARG A 39 -4.89 -4.96 -1.25
C ARG A 39 -4.71 -6.47 -1.04
N ILE A 40 -3.71 -6.80 -0.23
CA ILE A 40 -3.24 -8.18 -0.07
C ILE A 40 -4.23 -9.05 0.71
N GLU A 41 -5.17 -8.45 1.44
CA GLU A 41 -6.30 -9.15 2.05
C GLU A 41 -7.30 -9.66 1.01
N LYS A 42 -7.35 -9.06 -0.20
CA LYS A 42 -8.22 -9.51 -1.29
C LYS A 42 -7.54 -10.49 -2.23
N THR A 43 -6.28 -10.21 -2.58
CA THR A 43 -5.58 -10.93 -3.65
C THR A 43 -4.43 -11.80 -3.18
N GLY A 44 -4.06 -11.72 -1.89
CA GLY A 44 -2.77 -12.22 -1.42
C GLY A 44 -1.60 -11.35 -1.91
N ILE A 45 -0.38 -11.77 -1.55
CA ILE A 45 0.86 -11.17 -2.05
C ILE A 45 1.22 -11.86 -3.37
N PRO A 46 1.39 -11.12 -4.50
CA PRO A 46 1.80 -11.71 -5.77
C PRO A 46 3.18 -12.36 -5.68
N GLU A 47 3.36 -13.53 -6.30
CA GLU A 47 4.65 -14.25 -6.29
C GLU A 47 5.75 -13.49 -7.05
N GLU A 48 5.36 -12.70 -8.06
CA GLU A 48 6.26 -11.89 -8.88
C GLU A 48 6.68 -10.56 -8.22
N LEU A 49 6.18 -10.24 -7.02
CA LEU A 49 6.49 -8.98 -6.33
C LEU A 49 7.98 -8.91 -5.96
N LYS A 50 8.72 -8.02 -6.64
CA LYS A 50 10.13 -7.74 -6.33
C LYS A 50 10.26 -6.45 -5.54
N LEU A 51 10.75 -6.54 -4.31
CA LEU A 51 10.92 -5.36 -3.45
C LEU A 51 11.95 -4.36 -3.99
N ASP A 52 12.93 -4.85 -4.77
CA ASP A 52 13.93 -4.01 -5.44
C ASP A 52 13.32 -3.04 -6.46
N ASP A 53 12.07 -3.23 -6.90
CA ASP A 53 11.40 -2.31 -7.83
C ASP A 53 10.86 -1.06 -7.13
N TYR A 54 10.90 -0.99 -5.79
CA TYR A 54 10.34 0.10 -4.99
C TYR A 54 11.42 0.89 -4.24
N CYS A 55 11.16 2.16 -3.92
CA CYS A 55 12.04 2.95 -3.05
C CYS A 55 11.63 2.91 -1.57
N ALA A 56 10.39 2.52 -1.28
CA ALA A 56 9.86 2.39 0.07
C ALA A 56 8.67 1.42 0.07
N VAL A 57 8.40 0.83 1.24
CA VAL A 57 7.24 -0.01 1.51
C VAL A 57 6.49 0.55 2.71
N ILE A 58 5.19 0.77 2.55
CA ILE A 58 4.26 1.12 3.63
C ILE A 58 3.32 -0.05 3.83
N VAL A 59 3.23 -0.53 5.08
CA VAL A 59 2.27 -1.57 5.46
C VAL A 59 1.17 -0.90 6.27
N GLY A 60 -0.05 -0.93 5.74
CA GLY A 60 -1.23 -0.36 6.37
C GLY A 60 -1.68 -1.13 7.61
N GLY A 61 -2.65 -0.57 8.32
CA GLY A 61 -3.23 -1.22 9.48
C GLY A 61 -3.90 -2.55 9.10
N SER A 62 -3.94 -3.46 10.07
CA SER A 62 -4.60 -4.74 9.92
C SER A 62 -5.66 -4.92 11.01
N PRO A 63 -6.69 -5.77 10.80
CA PRO A 63 -7.61 -6.16 11.86
C PRO A 63 -6.98 -7.18 12.83
N PHE A 64 -5.75 -7.62 12.57
CA PHE A 64 -5.02 -8.54 13.45
C PHE A 64 -4.33 -7.72 14.53
N ASP A 65 -4.85 -7.84 15.76
CA ASP A 65 -4.07 -7.56 16.97
C ASP A 65 -3.37 -8.87 17.36
N ILE A 66 -2.03 -8.85 17.38
CA ILE A 66 -1.18 -9.97 17.84
C ILE A 66 -0.67 -9.64 19.24
#